data_AF-A0A259SLW7-F1
#
_entry.id   AF-A0A259SLW7-F1
#
_cell.length_a   1.000
_cell.length_b   1.000
_cell.length_c   1.000
_cell.angle_alpha   90.00
_cell.angle_beta   90.00
_cell.angle_gamma   90.00
#
_symmetry.space_group_name_H-M   'P 1'
#
loop_
_entity.id
_entity.type
_entity.pdbx_description
1 polymer ?
#
loop_
_entity_poly.entity_id
_entity_poly.type
_entity_poly.pdbx_seq_one_letter_code
_entity_poly.pdbx_strand_id
1 'polypeptide(L)' 'MRELTYYVAVSLDGFIAGPEGQFDAFLFEGDHMAAISTRFADAIPTSFAEALG' A
#
# COMPACT_ATOMS: atom_id res chain seq x y z
N MET A 1 -15.71 18.23 6.95
CA MET A 1 -15.31 16.91 6.42
C MET A 1 -13.92 17.08 5.82
N ARG A 2 -12.94 16.28 6.25
CA ARG A 2 -11.58 16.31 5.66
C ARG A 2 -11.56 15.42 4.42
N GLU A 3 -10.68 15.74 3.48
CA GLU A 3 -10.43 14.91 2.30
C GLU A 3 -9.67 13.64 2.69
N LEU A 4 -10.04 12.51 2.10
CA LEU A 4 -9.37 11.23 2.25
C LEU A 4 -8.86 10.79 0.87
N THR A 5 -7.54 10.65 0.73
CA THR A 5 -6.91 10.16 -0.50
C THR A 5 -6.50 8.71 -0.30
N TYR A 6 -6.96 7.83 -1.19
CA TYR A 6 -6.55 6.42 -1.20
C TYR A 6 -5.53 6.18 -2.32
N TYR A 7 -4.28 5.93 -1.94
CA TYR A 7 -3.19 5.65 -2.88
C TYR A 7 -2.86 4.15 -2.81
N VAL A 8 -3.33 3.40 -3.79
CA VAL A 8 -3.31 1.93 -3.80
C VAL A 8 -2.87 1.40 -5.16
N ALA A 9 -2.13 0.29 -5.17
CA ALA A 9 -1.84 -0.45 -6.39
C ALA A 9 -3.10 -1.17 -6.90
N VAL A 10 -3.32 -1.17 -8.20
CA VAL A 10 -4.43 -1.87 -8.85
C VAL A 10 -3.91 -2.60 -10.08
N SER A 11 -4.52 -3.74 -10.40
CA SER A 11 -4.34 -4.39 -11.69
C SER A 11 -4.93 -3.53 -12.81
N LEU A 12 -4.58 -3.85 -14.06
CA LEU A 12 -5.10 -3.13 -15.23
C LEU A 12 -6.63 -3.20 -15.34
N ASP A 13 -7.21 -4.29 -14.88
CA ASP A 13 -8.66 -4.54 -14.82
C ASP A 13 -9.32 -4.05 -13.50
N GLY A 14 -8.57 -3.36 -12.63
CA GLY A 14 -9.12 -2.60 -11.52
C GLY A 14 -9.28 -3.34 -10.19
N PHE A 15 -8.60 -4.49 -10.02
CA PHE A 15 -8.62 -5.26 -8.78
C PHE A 15 -7.39 -4.99 -7.92
N ILE A 16 -7.59 -4.97 -6.60
CA ILE A 16 -6.52 -4.79 -5.59
C ILE A 16 -6.01 -6.12 -5.02
N ALA A 17 -6.69 -7.22 -5.33
CA ALA A 17 -6.33 -8.56 -4.89
C ALA A 17 -6.94 -9.62 -5.79
N GLY A 18 -6.32 -10.80 -5.83
CA GLY A 18 -6.89 -12.01 -6.42
C GLY A 18 -8.06 -12.59 -5.61
N PRO A 19 -8.75 -13.61 -6.14
CA PRO A 19 -9.96 -14.17 -5.55
C PRO A 19 -9.77 -14.80 -4.16
N GLU A 20 -8.53 -15.14 -3.78
CA GLU A 20 -8.20 -15.62 -2.43
C GLU A 20 -7.37 -14.60 -1.63
N GLY A 21 -7.43 -13.32 -1.99
CA GLY A 21 -6.73 -12.25 -1.28
C GLY A 21 -5.25 -12.09 -1.65
N GLN A 22 -4.82 -12.63 -2.79
CA GLN A 22 -3.45 -12.51 -3.28
C GLN A 22 -3.13 -11.06 -3.68
N PHE A 23 -2.04 -10.50 -3.15
CA PHE A 23 -1.53 -9.18 -3.54
C PHE A 23 -0.04 -9.21 -3.89
N ASP A 24 0.57 -10.40 -3.90
CA ASP A 24 1.98 -10.67 -4.19
C ASP A 24 2.39 -10.35 -5.63
N ALA A 25 1.43 -10.07 -6.52
CA ALA A 25 1.68 -9.55 -7.85
C ALA A 25 2.11 -8.06 -7.86
N PHE A 26 1.83 -7.32 -6.78
CA PHE A 26 2.27 -5.93 -6.63
C PHE A 26 3.63 -5.88 -5.96
N LEU A 27 4.52 -5.01 -6.46
CA LEU A 27 5.85 -4.84 -5.91
C LEU A 27 5.80 -4.07 -4.58
N PHE A 28 6.49 -4.60 -3.57
CA PHE A 28 6.72 -3.94 -2.27
C PHE A 28 8.14 -3.37 -2.15
N GLU A 29 8.80 -3.13 -3.29
CA GLU A 29 10.19 -2.68 -3.37
C GLU A 29 10.38 -1.55 -4.39
N GLY A 30 11.46 -0.80 -4.24
CA GLY A 30 11.83 0.30 -5.14
C GLY A 30 11.32 1.68 -4.71
N ASP A 31 11.67 2.69 -5.50
CA ASP A 31 11.57 4.11 -5.13
C ASP A 31 10.14 4.58 -4.80
N HIS A 32 9.13 3.98 -5.45
CA HIS A 32 7.74 4.31 -5.20
C HIS A 32 7.30 3.94 -3.77
N MET A 33 7.77 2.81 -3.23
CA MET A 33 7.45 2.40 -1.86
C MET A 33 8.14 3.30 -0.82
N ALA A 34 9.37 3.76 -1.09
CA ALA A 34 10.06 4.73 -0.25
C ALA A 34 9.32 6.08 -0.21
N ALA A 35 8.85 6.56 -1.37
CA ALA A 35 8.08 7.79 -1.45
C ALA A 35 6.73 7.69 -0.72
N ILE A 36 6.01 6.58 -0.88
CA ILE A 36 4.72 6.31 -0.21
C ILE A 36 4.90 6.27 1.30
N SER A 37 5.82 5.44 1.79
CA SER A 37 6.06 5.26 3.22
C SER A 37 6.54 6.54 3.90
N THR A 38 7.32 7.39 3.20
CA THR A 38 7.74 8.69 3.74
C THR A 38 6.58 9.68 3.81
N ARG A 39 5.78 9.77 2.75
CA ARG A 39 4.70 10.77 2.65
C ARG A 39 3.46 10.41 3.49
N PHE A 40 3.19 9.13 3.64
CA PHE A 40 1.98 8.59 4.29
C PHE A 40 2.36 7.55 5.37
N ALA A 41 3.40 7.81 6.15
CA ALA A 41 3.87 6.92 7.21
C ALA A 41 2.78 6.56 8.23
N ASP A 42 1.90 7.51 8.51
CA ASP A 42 0.74 7.38 9.40
C ASP A 42 -0.39 6.50 8.83
N ALA A 43 -0.35 6.20 7.53
CA ALA A 43 -1.26 5.27 6.88
C ALA A 43 -0.78 3.80 6.92
N ILE A 44 0.44 3.54 7.41
CA ILE A 44 0.96 2.18 7.56
C ILE A 44 0.23 1.49 8.73
N PRO A 45 -0.40 0.32 8.53
CA PRO A 45 -1.06 -0.41 9.60
C PRO A 45 -0.11 -0.70 10.76
N THR A 46 -0.59 -0.59 12.01
CA THR A 46 0.23 -0.76 13.22
C THR A 46 1.03 -2.06 13.21
N SER A 47 0.40 -3.18 12.83
CA SER A 47 1.06 -4.48 12.72
C SER A 47 2.21 -4.53 11.72
N PHE A 48 2.19 -3.67 10.70
CA PHE A 48 3.25 -3.55 9.72
C PHE A 48 4.32 -2.54 10.15
N ALA A 49 3.91 -1.44 10.79
CA ALA A 49 4.83 -0.47 11.35
C ALA A 49 5.76 -1.09 12.40
N GLU A 50 5.23 -1.96 13.27
CA GLU A 50 6.04 -2.71 14.26
C GLU A 50 7.16 -3.55 13.62
N ALA A 51 6.94 -4.06 12.40
CA ALA A 51 7.95 -4.84 11.68
C ALA A 51 9.06 -3.98 11.04
N LEU A 52 8.85 -2.66 10.89
CA LEU A 52 9.80 -1.74 10.27
C LEU A 52 10.78 -1.10 11.27
N GLY A 53 10.54 -1.24 12.58
CA GLY A 53 11.33 -0.65 13.68
C GLY A 53 10.86 0.74 14.09
#